data_AF-A0A845XBG2-F1
#
_entry.id   AF-A0A845XBG2-F1
#
_cell.length_a   1.000
_cell.length_b   1.000
_cell.length_c   1.000
_cell.angle_alpha   90.00
_cell.angle_beta   90.00
_cell.angle_gamma   90.00
#
_symmetry.space_group_name_H-M   'P 1'
#
loop_
_entity.id
_entity.type
_entity.pdbx_description
1 polymer ?
#
loop_
_entity_poly.entity_id
_entity_poly.type
_entity_poly.pdbx_seq_one_letter_code
_entity_poly.pdbx_strand_id
1 'polypeptide(L)' 'MRENIPIALAQSNEKAHSEWIINPILTAVRRLSSVDLTVFSGQEFTVDAAQALTSCVDFLVVRSPRLLILEAPISIY' A
#
# COMPACT_ATOMS: atom_id res chain seq x y z
N MET A 1 3.37 1.08 -18.19
CA MET A 1 3.62 2.13 -17.17
C MET A 1 3.52 3.54 -17.75
N ARG A 2 4.20 3.87 -18.87
CA ARG A 2 4.14 5.22 -19.46
C ARG A 2 2.74 5.69 -19.88
N GLU A 3 1.85 4.77 -20.24
CA GLU A 3 0.47 5.10 -20.66
C GLU A 3 -0.47 5.42 -19.50
N ASN A 4 -0.14 4.98 -18.28
CA ASN A 4 -1.02 5.16 -17.12
C ASN A 4 -0.90 6.57 -16.53
N ILE A 5 0.26 7.21 -16.66
CA ILE A 5 0.52 8.53 -16.08
C ILE A 5 -0.37 9.61 -16.69
N PRO A 6 -0.48 9.74 -18.03
CA PRO A 6 -1.40 10.73 -18.63
C PRO A 6 -2.85 10.53 -18.22
N ILE A 7 -3.31 9.28 -18.08
CA ILE A 7 -4.68 8.95 -17.67
C ILE A 7 -4.92 9.39 -16.21
N ALA A 8 -3.98 9.06 -15.33
CA ALA A 8 -4.03 9.45 -13.92
C ALA A 8 -4.12 10.97 -13.76
N LEU A 9 -3.26 11.70 -14.48
CA LEU A 9 -3.21 13.15 -14.45
C LEU A 9 -4.48 13.78 -15.05
N ALA A 10 -5.02 13.22 -16.13
CA ALA A 10 -6.26 13.71 -16.74
C ALA A 10 -7.48 13.56 -15.81
N GLN A 11 -7.52 12.52 -14.98
CA GLN A 11 -8.61 12.29 -14.02
C GLN A 11 -8.43 13.06 -12.70
N SER A 12 -7.19 13.47 -12.36
CA SER A 12 -6.87 14.42 -11.27
C SER A 12 -7.52 14.09 -9.91
N ASN A 13 -7.68 12.81 -9.58
CA ASN A 13 -8.23 12.39 -8.30
C ASN A 13 -7.35 11.31 -7.65
N GLU A 14 -7.48 11.18 -6.33
CA GLU A 14 -6.68 10.29 -5.49
C GLU A 14 -6.80 8.82 -5.91
N LYS A 15 -8.01 8.38 -6.29
CA LYS A 15 -8.25 7.03 -6.78
C LYS A 15 -7.49 6.75 -8.08
N ALA A 16 -7.53 7.68 -9.03
CA ALA A 16 -6.83 7.55 -10.29
C ALA A 16 -5.31 7.48 -10.09
N HIS A 17 -4.74 8.31 -9.20
CA HIS A 17 -3.33 8.22 -8.86
C HIS A 17 -2.97 6.88 -8.22
N SER A 18 -3.82 6.41 -7.31
CA SER A 18 -3.65 5.12 -6.62
C SER A 18 -3.67 3.94 -7.59
N GLU A 19 -4.64 3.89 -8.50
CA GLU A 19 -4.82 2.77 -9.43
C GLU A 19 -3.84 2.78 -10.60
N TRP A 20 -3.53 3.96 -11.15
CA TRP A 20 -2.78 4.08 -12.39
C TRP A 20 -1.29 4.33 -12.17
N ILE A 21 -0.88 4.90 -11.04
CA ILE A 21 0.52 5.21 -10.73
C ILE A 21 1.03 4.31 -9.59
N ILE A 22 0.42 4.40 -8.42
CA ILE A 22 0.97 3.81 -7.19
C ILE A 22 0.89 2.28 -7.23
N ASN A 23 -0.29 1.71 -7.50
CA ASN A 23 -0.49 0.26 -7.51
C ASN A 23 0.39 -0.47 -8.55
N PRO A 24 0.59 0.05 -9.78
CA PRO A 24 1.55 -0.51 -10.73
C PRO A 24 3.00 -0.46 -10.23
N ILE A 25 3.41 0.64 -9.55
CA ILE A 25 4.76 0.74 -8.94
C ILE A 25 4.92 -0.32 -7.86
N LEU A 26 3.99 -0.41 -6.92
CA LEU A 26 4.05 -1.39 -5.82
C LEU A 26 4.03 -2.83 -6.33
N THR A 27 3.29 -3.09 -7.41
CA THR A 27 3.29 -4.38 -8.10
C THR A 27 4.66 -4.69 -8.72
N ALA A 28 5.31 -3.71 -9.35
CA ALA A 28 6.66 -3.87 -9.90
C ALA A 28 7.69 -4.11 -8.78
N VAL A 29 7.63 -3.33 -7.70
CA VAL A 29 8.50 -3.48 -6.52
C VAL A 29 8.36 -4.89 -5.94
N ARG A 30 7.14 -5.38 -5.75
CA ARG A 30 6.89 -6.75 -5.28
C ARG A 30 7.51 -7.80 -6.21
N ARG A 31 7.41 -7.64 -7.53
CA ARG A 31 7.99 -8.57 -8.51
C ARG A 31 9.52 -8.57 -8.52
N LEU A 32 10.14 -7.42 -8.27
CA LEU A 32 11.59 -7.22 -8.30
C LEU A 32 12.26 -7.48 -6.95
N SER A 33 11.49 -7.55 -5.87
CA SER A 33 12.03 -7.79 -4.53
C SER A 33 12.53 -9.22 -4.38
N SER A 34 13.65 -9.39 -3.67
CA SER A 34 14.19 -10.69 -3.27
C SER A 34 13.53 -11.25 -2.00
N VAL A 35 12.58 -10.51 -1.42
CA VAL A 35 11.82 -10.90 -0.23
C VAL A 35 10.33 -10.90 -0.52
N ASP A 36 9.58 -11.71 0.21
CA ASP A 36 8.12 -11.76 0.05
C ASP A 36 7.48 -10.47 0.57
N LEU A 37 7.00 -9.66 -0.37
CA LEU A 37 6.22 -8.45 -0.10
C LEU A 37 4.75 -8.69 -0.41
N THR A 38 3.89 -8.35 0.55
CA THR A 38 2.44 -8.28 0.39
C THR A 38 2.01 -6.81 0.42
N VAL A 39 1.10 -6.44 -0.48
CA VAL A 39 0.56 -5.08 -0.58
C VAL A 39 -0.95 -5.16 -0.40
N PHE A 40 -1.49 -4.41 0.55
CA PHE A 40 -2.92 -4.19 0.76
C PHE A 40 -3.28 -2.77 0.34
N SER A 41 -4.53 -2.54 -0.07
CA SER A 41 -5.03 -1.21 -0.38
C SER A 41 -6.37 -0.97 0.32
N GLY A 42 -6.56 0.26 0.82
CA GLY A 42 -7.79 0.69 1.50
C GLY A 42 -8.09 -0.10 2.77
N GLN A 43 -7.05 -0.44 3.54
CA GLN A 43 -7.17 -1.29 4.71
C GLN A 43 -7.35 -0.44 5.97
N GLU A 44 -8.39 -0.72 6.75
CA GLU A 44 -8.44 -0.22 8.13
C GLU A 44 -7.26 -0.80 8.91
N PHE A 45 -6.47 0.09 9.49
CA PHE A 45 -5.23 -0.25 10.14
C PHE A 45 -5.19 0.41 11.53
N THR A 46 -5.36 -0.43 12.54
CA THR A 46 -5.30 -0.04 13.95
C THR A 46 -4.02 -0.59 14.56
N VAL A 47 -3.10 0.31 14.91
CA VAL A 47 -1.85 -0.02 15.61
C VAL A 47 -2.07 0.05 17.12
N ASP A 48 -2.66 1.15 17.58
CA ASP A 48 -2.92 1.41 18.99
C ASP A 48 -4.13 2.33 19.12
N ALA A 49 -5.25 1.75 19.54
CA ALA A 49 -6.49 2.49 19.76
C ALA A 49 -6.40 3.49 20.92
N ALA A 50 -5.60 3.21 21.95
CA ALA A 50 -5.43 4.11 23.08
C ALA A 50 -4.66 5.38 22.69
N GLN A 51 -3.82 5.30 21.66
CA GLN A 51 -3.10 6.44 21.07
C GLN A 51 -3.79 7.02 19.83
N ALA A 52 -5.03 6.60 19.53
CA ALA A 52 -5.77 6.99 18.32
C ALA A 52 -5.02 6.70 17.00
N LEU A 53 -4.14 5.69 17.00
CA LEU A 53 -3.46 5.18 15.80
C LEU A 53 -4.37 4.17 15.07
N THR A 54 -5.56 4.64 14.72
CA THR A 54 -6.63 3.87 14.08
C THR A 54 -7.09 4.60 12.83
N SER A 55 -6.46 4.30 11.69
CA SER A 55 -6.77 4.99 10.44
C SER A 55 -6.87 4.02 9.27
N CYS A 56 -7.62 4.42 8.24
CA CYS A 56 -7.53 3.76 6.95
C CYS A 56 -6.23 4.21 6.27
N VAL A 57 -5.52 3.26 5.67
CA VAL A 57 -4.33 3.56 4.85
C VAL A 57 -4.63 3.19 3.40
N ASP A 58 -4.21 4.05 2.47
CA ASP A 58 -4.40 3.80 1.04
C ASP A 58 -3.63 2.57 0.57
N PHE A 59 -2.43 2.39 1.11
CA PHE A 59 -1.57 1.23 0.87
C PHE A 59 -0.83 0.80 2.14
N LEU A 60 -0.83 -0.50 2.41
CA LEU A 60 -0.01 -1.12 3.45
C LEU A 60 0.94 -2.12 2.79
N VAL A 61 2.24 -1.95 2.99
CA VAL A 61 3.28 -2.85 2.46
C VAL A 61 3.88 -3.65 3.61
N VAL A 62 3.81 -4.97 3.52
CA VAL A 62 4.24 -5.89 4.57
C VAL A 62 5.27 -6.86 4.01
N ARG A 63 6.40 -7.04 4.71
CA ARG A 63 7.38 -8.09 4.41
C ARG A 63 6.97 -9.38 5.11
N SER A 64 6.17 -10.21 4.44
CA SER A 64 5.69 -11.49 4.98
C SER A 64 5.33 -12.49 3.86
N PRO A 65 5.66 -13.78 4.03
CA PRO A 65 5.28 -14.86 3.12
C PRO A 65 3.79 -15.28 3.21
N ARG A 66 3.03 -14.77 4.18
CA ARG A 66 1.58 -15.05 4.34
C ARG A 66 0.79 -13.76 4.53
N LEU A 67 -0.46 -13.78 4.05
CA LEU A 67 -1.53 -12.86 4.45
C LEU A 67 -1.74 -13.03 5.97
N LEU A 68 -0.98 -12.25 6.75
CA LEU A 68 -0.96 -12.34 8.19
C LEU A 68 -2.08 -11.47 8.78
N ILE A 69 -2.75 -12.03 9.78
CA ILE A 69 -3.35 -11.24 10.84
C ILE A 69 -2.22 -10.35 11.39
N LEU A 70 -2.44 -9.05 11.55
CA LEU A 70 -1.43 -8.14 12.08
C LEU A 70 -1.11 -8.52 13.53
N GLU A 71 0.01 -9.20 13.76
CA GLU A 71 0.36 -9.80 15.06
C GLU A 71 1.35 -8.95 15.89
N ALA A 72 1.94 -7.89 15.34
CA ALA A 72 2.96 -7.10 16.02
C ALA A 72 2.96 -5.60 15.61
N PRO A 73 3.40 -4.69 16.49
CA PRO A 73 3.47 -3.25 16.20
C PRO A 73 4.49 -2.92 15.10
N ILE A 74 4.18 -1.93 14.27
CA ILE A 74 5.06 -1.45 13.20
C ILE A 74 6.30 -0.79 13.82
N SER A 75 7.48 -1.13 13.27
CA SER A 75 8.72 -0.40 13.54
C SER A 75 8.78 0.84 12.64
N ILE A 76 8.66 2.02 13.24
CA ILE A 76 8.96 3.31 12.59
C ILE A 76 10.44 3.60 12.88
N TYR A 77 11.27 3.72 11.84
CA TYR A 77 12.67 4.18 11.95
C TYR A 77 12.75 5.65 11.55
#